data_AF-A0A8T3TMY6-F1
#
_entry.id   AF-A0A8T3TMY6-F1
#
_cell.length_a   1.000
_cell.length_b   1.000
_cell.length_c   1.000
_cell.angle_alpha   90.00
_cell.angle_beta   90.00
_cell.angle_gamma   90.00
#
_symmetry.space_group_name_H-M   'P 1'
#
loop_
_entity.id
_entity.type
_entity.pdbx_description
1 polymer ?
#
loop_
_entity_poly.entity_id
_entity_poly.type
_entity_poly.pdbx_seq_one_letter_code
_entity_poly.pdbx_strand_id
1 'polypeptide(L)'
;MNESGPVTVAYYYRTRWGAHDEWLELFQRNHWPLLRAQRDEGRYSDVRLYTPRFHGDGRADWDVLVTITYRDWAAIAAHTPTELMARLFPDQERFRAEEQRRFELLEAHWDVVLDERELEIAHRR
;
A
#
# COMPACT_ATOMS: atom_id res chain seq x y z
N MET A 1 13.82 6.75 -17.90
CA MET A 1 13.71 6.59 -16.43
C MET A 1 14.80 5.60 -16.03
N ASN A 2 15.48 5.81 -14.90
CA ASN A 2 16.39 4.79 -14.41
C ASN A 2 15.55 3.63 -13.88
N GLU A 3 15.49 2.51 -14.62
CA GLU A 3 14.64 1.36 -14.28
C GLU A 3 15.16 0.59 -13.06
N SER A 4 16.41 0.86 -12.63
CA SER A 4 17.13 0.11 -11.59
C SER A 4 17.12 0.74 -10.19
N GLY A 5 16.55 1.94 -10.02
CA GLY A 5 16.50 2.64 -8.73
C GLY A 5 15.19 2.38 -7.96
N PRO A 6 15.16 2.65 -6.65
CA PRO A 6 13.95 2.52 -5.85
C PRO A 6 12.80 3.36 -6.40
N VAL A 7 11.57 2.82 -6.29
CA VAL A 7 10.36 3.49 -6.76
C VAL A 7 9.34 3.52 -5.63
N THR A 8 8.95 4.72 -5.20
CA THR A 8 7.91 4.88 -4.20
C THR A 8 6.56 5.07 -4.87
N VAL A 9 5.57 4.30 -4.44
CA VAL A 9 4.18 4.43 -4.88
C VAL A 9 3.32 4.77 -3.66
N ALA A 10 2.48 5.80 -3.79
CA ALA A 10 1.46 6.16 -2.83
C ALA A 10 0.10 5.59 -3.25
N TYR A 11 -0.44 4.71 -2.42
CA TYR A 11 -1.73 4.06 -2.57
C TYR A 11 -2.74 4.79 -1.69
N TYR A 12 -3.66 5.51 -2.32
CA TYR A 12 -4.71 6.23 -1.63
C TYR A 12 -6.00 5.43 -1.64
N TYR A 13 -6.72 5.48 -0.52
CA TYR A 13 -8.00 4.81 -0.35
C TYR A 13 -9.01 5.80 0.23
N ARG A 14 -10.19 5.84 -0.38
CA ARG A 14 -11.38 6.47 0.20
C ARG A 14 -12.36 5.36 0.59
N THR A 15 -12.72 5.32 1.85
CA THR A 15 -13.63 4.34 2.45
C THR A 15 -15.06 4.89 2.49
N ARG A 16 -16.06 4.01 2.51
CA ARG A 16 -17.44 4.41 2.77
C ARG A 16 -17.56 4.97 4.18
N TRP A 17 -18.45 5.94 4.35
CA TRP A 17 -18.74 6.51 5.67
C TRP A 17 -19.06 5.43 6.72
N GLY A 18 -18.37 5.46 7.85
CA GLY A 18 -18.52 4.48 8.94
C GLY A 18 -17.81 3.14 8.75
N ALA A 19 -17.15 2.90 7.60
CA ALA A 19 -16.43 1.66 7.32
C ALA A 19 -14.92 1.72 7.61
N HIS A 20 -14.41 2.87 8.05
CA HIS A 20 -12.97 3.13 8.17
C HIS A 20 -12.25 2.09 9.04
N ASP A 21 -12.76 1.85 10.25
CA ASP A 21 -12.13 0.93 11.21
C ASP A 21 -12.18 -0.53 10.71
N GLU A 22 -13.29 -0.94 10.10
CA GLU A 22 -13.44 -2.28 9.51
C GLU A 22 -12.43 -2.48 8.37
N TRP A 23 -12.31 -1.49 7.48
CA TRP A 23 -11.34 -1.53 6.38
C TRP A 23 -9.91 -1.64 6.91
N LEU A 24 -9.57 -0.85 7.93
CA LEU A 24 -8.23 -0.82 8.52
C LEU A 24 -7.91 -2.13 9.27
N GLU A 25 -8.90 -2.72 9.95
CA GLU A 25 -8.76 -4.04 10.57
C GLU A 25 -8.48 -5.12 9.51
N LEU A 26 -9.27 -5.15 8.43
CA LEU A 26 -9.10 -6.11 7.34
C LEU A 26 -7.74 -5.92 6.64
N PHE A 27 -7.33 -4.67 6.39
CA PHE A 27 -6.02 -4.37 5.83
C PHE A 27 -4.89 -4.91 6.72
N GLN A 28 -4.95 -4.66 8.03
CA GLN A 28 -3.94 -5.12 8.97
C GLN A 28 -3.93 -6.64 9.15
N ARG A 29 -5.10 -7.28 9.10
CA ARG A 29 -5.24 -8.73 9.27
C ARG A 29 -4.76 -9.50 8.04
N ASN A 30 -5.06 -9.00 6.85
CA ASN A 30 -4.86 -9.76 5.60
C ASN A 30 -3.78 -9.14 4.71
N HIS A 31 -3.84 -7.85 4.44
CA HIS A 31 -2.92 -7.22 3.49
C HIS A 31 -1.54 -6.96 4.11
N TRP A 32 -1.47 -6.56 5.38
CA TRP A 32 -0.18 -6.28 6.03
C TRP A 32 0.74 -7.50 6.17
N PRO A 33 0.30 -8.70 6.58
CA PRO A 33 1.19 -9.86 6.66
C PRO A 33 1.82 -10.22 5.31
N LEU A 34 1.03 -10.08 4.24
CA LEU A 34 1.49 -10.19 2.87
C LEU A 34 2.57 -9.15 2.56
N LEU A 35 2.30 -7.89 2.90
CA LEU A 35 3.24 -6.83 2.59
C LEU A 35 4.56 -6.99 3.37
N ARG A 36 4.45 -7.27 4.66
CA ARG A 36 5.61 -7.51 5.53
C ARG A 36 6.49 -8.63 5.01
N ALA A 37 5.91 -9.76 4.61
CA ALA A 37 6.70 -10.89 4.11
C ALA A 37 7.48 -10.54 2.84
N GLN A 38 6.87 -9.84 1.88
CA GLN A 38 7.55 -9.42 0.66
C GLN A 38 8.61 -8.32 0.90
N ARG A 39 8.42 -7.46 1.91
CA ARG A 39 9.46 -6.55 2.38
C ARG A 39 10.67 -7.33 2.91
N ASP A 40 10.40 -8.32 3.77
CA ASP A 40 11.45 -9.12 4.39
C ASP A 40 12.19 -10.01 3.35
N GLU A 41 11.54 -10.36 2.24
CA GLU A 41 12.15 -11.00 1.06
C GLU A 41 12.87 -10.01 0.12
N GLY A 42 12.87 -8.71 0.44
CA GLY A 42 13.62 -7.67 -0.28
C GLY A 42 12.95 -7.14 -1.55
N ARG A 43 11.64 -7.37 -1.74
CA ARG A 43 10.88 -6.79 -2.87
C ARG A 43 10.76 -5.26 -2.78
N TYR A 44 10.64 -4.75 -1.55
CA TYR A 44 10.60 -3.33 -1.23
C TYR A 44 11.34 -3.09 0.09
N SER A 45 11.83 -1.87 0.27
CA SER A 45 12.55 -1.45 1.47
C SER A 45 11.65 -0.89 2.56
N ASP A 46 10.50 -0.33 2.21
CA ASP A 46 9.62 0.35 3.18
C ASP A 46 8.13 0.22 2.84
N VAL A 47 7.32 0.17 3.90
CA VAL A 47 5.85 0.21 3.85
C VAL A 47 5.38 1.04 5.03
N ARG A 48 4.60 2.10 4.76
CA ARG A 48 4.00 2.94 5.81
C ARG A 48 2.54 3.16 5.53
N LEU A 49 1.75 3.22 6.59
CA LEU A 49 0.32 3.54 6.54
C LEU A 49 0.07 4.80 7.37
N TYR A 50 -0.72 5.70 6.82
CA TYR A 50 -1.16 6.94 7.45
C TYR A 50 -2.66 7.08 7.33
N THR A 51 -3.28 7.58 8.39
CA THR A 51 -4.66 8.08 8.38
C THR A 51 -4.63 9.56 8.78
N PRO A 52 -5.56 10.38 8.27
CA PRO A 52 -5.69 11.76 8.74
C PRO A 52 -5.96 11.76 10.25
N ARG A 53 -5.13 12.49 11.02
CA ARG A 53 -5.32 12.62 12.48
C ARG A 53 -6.61 13.36 12.84
N PHE A 54 -7.07 14.21 11.94
CA PHE A 54 -8.33 14.92 12.04
C PHE A 54 -9.11 14.68 10.76
N HIS A 55 -10.44 14.61 10.86
CA HIS A 55 -11.29 14.71 9.67
C HIS A 55 -10.92 16.02 8.97
N GLY A 56 -10.43 15.95 7.74
CA GLY A 56 -10.14 17.13 6.94
C GLY A 56 -11.39 17.98 6.74
N ASP A 57 -11.28 19.10 6.03
CA ASP A 57 -12.41 19.95 5.64
C ASP A 57 -13.35 19.30 4.60
N GLY A 58 -13.32 17.97 4.48
CA GLY A 58 -14.02 17.18 3.46
C GLY A 58 -13.38 17.25 2.06
N ARG A 59 -12.23 17.92 1.89
CA ARG A 59 -11.52 18.02 0.61
C ARG A 59 -10.31 17.09 0.49
N ALA A 60 -9.88 16.48 1.58
CA ALA A 60 -8.91 15.40 1.50
C ALA A 60 -9.65 14.21 0.88
N ASP A 61 -9.39 13.93 -0.39
CA ASP A 61 -10.10 12.88 -1.13
C ASP A 61 -9.79 11.44 -0.62
N TRP A 62 -9.01 11.29 0.46
CA TRP A 62 -8.54 10.02 0.98
C TRP A 62 -8.70 9.90 2.51
N ASP A 63 -8.92 8.67 2.97
CA ASP A 63 -9.01 8.28 4.38
C ASP A 63 -7.80 7.46 4.84
N VAL A 64 -7.17 6.72 3.92
CA VAL A 64 -5.93 5.97 4.17
C VAL A 64 -4.93 6.23 3.06
N LEU A 65 -3.69 6.45 3.44
CA LEU A 65 -2.53 6.48 2.55
C LEU A 65 -1.58 5.36 2.95
N VAL A 66 -1.22 4.51 1.98
CA VAL A 66 -0.11 3.55 2.13
C VAL A 66 1.00 3.95 1.17
N THR A 67 2.24 4.07 1.65
CA THR A 67 3.41 4.26 0.79
C THR A 67 4.23 2.98 0.76
N ILE A 68 4.58 2.49 -0.43
CA ILE A 68 5.48 1.34 -0.61
C ILE A 68 6.67 1.80 -1.44
N THR A 69 7.88 1.58 -0.95
CA THR A 69 9.13 1.86 -1.67
C THR A 69 9.71 0.57 -2.24
N TYR A 70 9.39 0.29 -3.50
CA TYR A 70 9.91 -0.83 -4.27
C TYR A 70 11.40 -0.70 -4.52
N ARG A 71 12.09 -1.85 -4.58
CA ARG A 71 13.52 -1.90 -4.89
C ARG A 71 13.83 -1.32 -6.28
N ASP A 72 12.98 -1.62 -7.26
CA ASP A 72 13.11 -1.24 -8.66
C ASP A 72 11.76 -1.34 -9.40
N TRP A 73 11.72 -0.94 -10.67
CA TRP A 73 10.51 -1.04 -11.50
C TRP A 73 10.06 -2.48 -11.76
N ALA A 74 11.00 -3.43 -11.85
CA ALA A 74 10.67 -4.84 -12.03
C ALA A 74 9.92 -5.41 -10.81
N ALA A 75 10.26 -4.95 -9.61
CA ALA A 75 9.59 -5.32 -8.37
C ALA A 75 8.13 -4.83 -8.30
N ILE A 76 7.77 -3.77 -9.02
CA ILE A 76 6.36 -3.33 -9.14
C ILE A 76 5.56 -4.36 -9.94
N ALA A 77 6.07 -4.80 -11.09
CA ALA A 77 5.41 -5.74 -11.98
C ALA A 77 5.44 -7.21 -11.50
N ALA A 78 6.25 -7.52 -10.48
CA ALA A 78 6.36 -8.87 -9.94
C ALA A 78 5.02 -9.36 -9.35
N HIS A 79 4.80 -10.67 -9.38
CA HIS A 79 3.63 -11.28 -8.76
C HIS A 79 4.01 -11.84 -7.39
N THR A 80 3.04 -11.85 -6.48
CA THR A 80 3.20 -12.51 -5.19
C THR A 80 3.25 -14.04 -5.40
N PRO A 81 4.24 -14.76 -4.85
CA PRO A 81 4.32 -16.22 -4.98
C PRO A 81 3.11 -16.94 -4.37
N THR A 82 2.59 -17.97 -5.04
CA THR A 82 1.44 -18.75 -4.57
C THR A 82 1.75 -19.48 -3.26
N GLU A 83 2.97 -19.98 -3.10
CA GLU A 83 3.43 -20.68 -1.90
C GLU A 83 3.44 -19.75 -0.68
N LEU A 84 3.77 -18.48 -0.89
CA LEU A 84 3.67 -17.46 0.16
C LEU A 84 2.22 -17.27 0.60
N MET A 85 1.26 -17.29 -0.33
CA MET A 85 -0.17 -17.11 -0.02
C MET A 85 -0.72 -18.30 0.74
N ALA A 86 -0.38 -19.52 0.32
CA ALA A 86 -0.76 -20.73 1.01
C ALA A 86 -0.20 -20.78 2.44
N ARG A 87 1.04 -20.31 2.63
CA ARG A 87 1.70 -20.28 3.95
C ARG A 87 1.09 -19.23 4.89
N LEU A 88 0.82 -18.02 4.38
CA LEU A 88 0.28 -16.93 5.20
C LEU A 88 -1.21 -17.11 5.51
N PHE A 89 -1.97 -17.69 4.58
CA PHE A 89 -3.42 -17.82 4.66
C PHE A 89 -3.86 -19.26 4.40
N PRO A 90 -3.72 -20.17 5.39
CA PRO A 90 -4.14 -21.57 5.22
C PRO A 90 -5.66 -21.70 4.99
N ASP A 91 -6.45 -20.81 5.58
CA ASP A 91 -7.90 -20.68 5.30
C ASP A 91 -8.13 -19.74 4.12
N GLN A 92 -8.06 -20.31 2.92
CA GLN A 92 -8.19 -19.58 1.66
C GLN A 92 -9.60 -19.02 1.42
N GLU A 93 -10.63 -19.71 1.90
CA GLU A 93 -12.01 -19.27 1.74
C GLU A 93 -12.26 -18.00 2.55
N ARG A 94 -11.87 -18.04 3.83
CA ARG A 94 -11.96 -16.86 4.70
C ARG A 94 -11.14 -15.70 4.17
N PHE A 95 -9.89 -15.92 3.78
CA PHE A 95 -9.03 -14.86 3.24
C PHE A 95 -9.67 -14.18 2.03
N ARG A 96 -10.21 -14.94 1.07
CA ARG A 96 -10.87 -14.38 -0.11
C ARG A 96 -12.12 -13.59 0.24
N ALA A 97 -12.96 -14.11 1.14
CA ALA A 97 -14.17 -13.42 1.58
C ALA A 97 -13.83 -12.09 2.28
N GLU A 98 -12.81 -12.09 3.13
CA GLU A 98 -12.38 -10.89 3.86
C GLU A 98 -11.67 -9.87 2.96
N GLU A 99 -10.86 -10.29 1.99
CA GLU A 99 -10.26 -9.38 1.00
C GLU A 99 -11.32 -8.77 0.08
N GLN A 100 -12.29 -9.58 -0.38
CA GLN A 100 -13.45 -9.09 -1.12
C GLN A 100 -14.21 -8.03 -0.31
N ARG A 101 -14.49 -8.32 0.96
CA ARG A 101 -15.13 -7.36 1.86
C ARG A 101 -14.31 -6.08 2.00
N ARG A 102 -12.99 -6.17 2.16
CA ARG A 102 -12.10 -4.99 2.24
C ARG A 102 -12.24 -4.09 1.02
N PHE A 103 -12.32 -4.65 -0.18
CA PHE A 103 -12.54 -3.86 -1.40
C PHE A 103 -13.97 -3.30 -1.50
N GLU A 104 -14.98 -4.04 -1.07
CA GLU A 104 -16.36 -3.55 -1.03
C GLU A 104 -16.52 -2.31 -0.15
N LEU A 105 -15.69 -2.13 0.87
CA LEU A 105 -15.74 -0.96 1.75
C LEU A 105 -15.17 0.32 1.13
N LEU A 106 -14.58 0.25 -0.06
CA LEU A 106 -14.01 1.39 -0.76
C LEU A 106 -15.03 2.14 -1.61
N GLU A 107 -14.89 3.46 -1.66
CA GLU A 107 -15.51 4.33 -2.65
C GLU A 107 -14.56 4.66 -3.79
N ALA A 108 -13.26 4.80 -3.49
CA ALA A 108 -12.23 5.07 -4.48
C ALA A 108 -10.88 4.51 -4.03
N HIS A 109 -10.06 4.18 -5.01
CA HIS A 109 -8.67 3.80 -4.82
C HIS A 109 -7.86 4.27 -6.03
N TRP A 110 -6.69 4.87 -5.79
CA TRP A 110 -5.78 5.26 -6.86
C TRP A 110 -4.34 5.22 -6.37
N ASP A 111 -3.45 4.96 -7.33
CA ASP A 111 -2.02 4.79 -7.10
C ASP A 111 -1.25 5.90 -7.79
N VAL A 112 -0.30 6.50 -7.07
CA VAL A 112 0.54 7.59 -7.57
C VAL A 112 2.00 7.20 -7.43
N VAL A 113 2.67 6.97 -8.55
CA VAL A 113 4.12 6.81 -8.57
C VAL A 113 4.75 8.16 -8.25
N LEU A 114 5.61 8.20 -7.23
CA LEU A 114 6.25 9.42 -6.75
C LEU A 114 7.64 9.58 -7.37
N ASP A 115 7.99 10.82 -7.72
CA ASP A 115 9.34 11.22 -8.10
C ASP A 115 9.94 12.03 -6.94
N GLU A 116 10.84 11.40 -6.19
CA GLU A 116 11.50 12.04 -5.05
C GLU A 116 12.41 13.17 -5.54
N ARG A 117 12.27 14.36 -4.93
CA ARG A 117 13.08 15.54 -5.25
C ARG A 117 14.02 15.84 -4.10
N GLU A 118 15.29 16.05 -4.42
CA GLU A 118 16.23 16.60 -3.46
C GLU A 118 15.78 18.00 -3.03
N LEU A 119 15.83 18.26 -1.72
CA LEU A 119 15.47 19.55 -1.16
C LEU A 119 16.59 20.58 -1.35
N GLU A 120 17.84 20.12 -1.39
CA GLU A 120 19.01 20.96 -1.61
C GLU A 120 19.30 21.06 -3.11
N ILE A 121 19.31 22.28 -3.64
CA ILE A 121 19.77 22.52 -5.00
C ILE A 121 21.29 22.73 -4.91
N ALA A 122 22.07 21.84 -5.53
CA ALA A 122 23.51 22.03 -5.65
C ALA A 122 23.81 23.38 -6.32
N HIS A 123 24.27 24.36 -5.53
CA HIS A 123 24.68 25.66 -6.05
C HIS A 123 25.99 25.45 -6.81
N ARG A 124 25.92 25.40 -8.14
CA ARG A 124 27.12 25.45 -8.99
C ARG A 124 27.77 26.82 -8.80
N ARG A 125 29.01 26.83 -8.31
CA ARG A 125 29.88 28.00 -8.35
C ARG A 125 30.32 28.30 -9.77
#